data_AF-A0A3A4PWL4-F1
#
_entry.id   AF-A0A3A4PWL4-F1
#
_cell.length_a   1.000
_cell.length_b   1.000
_cell.length_c   1.000
_cell.angle_alpha   90.00
_cell.angle_beta   90.00
_cell.angle_gamma   90.00
#
_symmetry.space_group_name_H-M   'P 1'
#
loop_
_entity.id
_entity.type
_entity.pdbx_description
1 polymer ?
#
loop_
_entity_poly.entity_id
_entity_poly.type
_entity_poly.pdbx_seq_one_letter_code
_entity_poly.pdbx_strand_id
1 'polypeptide(L)'
;MKNAISPYRLSMDALAFICVLAMAVYLQWSAKDLLWGLWISSLSIGYLTLLAGFLGHALHGGLMDGQSGPDAGEKEKKAPPGAVLAVFFLLPIGGIFGLSMVTLAFAVLAVISIAATIFRLIGGTESITNNRRLHPLIDFLINLLINFPAGIFMIAFFTIHFGGFHFVHGIFLNGFFPLLDDQPFGKTPAQTAVLFSDFIKISLKTYWPFIIASAASSFDAMINALKGQRHDFMFEPYKNVVKMHLMIFIIAFAGAAGLHQYVLYAALFLYFFPVRKIIKNLRASTPG
;
A
#
# COMPACT_ATOMS: atom_id res chain seq x y z
N MET A 1 -15.85 24.81 -6.79
CA MET A 1 -16.58 23.68 -7.44
C MET A 1 -15.56 22.75 -8.11
N LYS A 2 -15.08 21.68 -7.46
CA LYS A 2 -13.98 20.84 -8.01
C LYS A 2 -14.12 19.32 -7.77
N ASN A 3 -15.32 18.80 -7.47
CA ASN A 3 -15.50 17.37 -7.17
C ASN A 3 -16.75 16.76 -7.84
N ALA A 4 -17.09 17.14 -9.07
CA ALA A 4 -18.03 16.34 -9.85
C ALA A 4 -17.28 15.08 -10.33
N ILE A 5 -17.67 13.91 -9.85
CA ILE A 5 -17.14 12.64 -10.38
C ILE A 5 -17.50 12.60 -11.86
N SER A 6 -16.48 12.45 -12.72
CA SER A 6 -16.71 12.30 -14.16
C SER A 6 -17.69 11.13 -14.39
N PRO A 7 -18.79 11.33 -15.14
CA PRO A 7 -19.74 10.25 -15.47
C PRO A 7 -19.03 9.02 -16.04
N TYR A 8 -17.95 9.24 -16.79
CA TYR A 8 -17.10 8.19 -17.35
C TYR A 8 -16.45 7.30 -16.25
N ARG A 9 -15.94 7.90 -15.17
CA ARG A 9 -15.35 7.13 -14.06
C ARG A 9 -16.40 6.30 -13.33
N LEU A 10 -17.59 6.87 -13.12
CA LEU A 10 -18.69 6.14 -12.49
C LEU A 10 -19.15 4.96 -13.37
N SER A 11 -19.20 5.13 -14.69
CA SER A 11 -19.52 4.04 -15.61
C SER A 11 -18.45 2.94 -15.63
N MET A 12 -17.17 3.30 -15.52
CA MET A 12 -16.09 2.30 -15.43
C MET A 12 -16.16 1.52 -14.11
N ASP A 13 -16.38 2.20 -12.98
CA ASP A 13 -16.58 1.55 -11.67
C ASP A 13 -17.81 0.60 -11.71
N ALA A 14 -18.92 1.05 -12.32
CA ALA A 14 -20.13 0.25 -12.47
C ALA A 14 -19.93 -0.96 -13.40
N LEU A 15 -19.23 -0.78 -14.52
CA LEU A 15 -18.89 -1.87 -15.44
C LEU A 15 -18.00 -2.91 -14.75
N ALA A 16 -16.96 -2.47 -14.04
CA ALA A 16 -16.09 -3.35 -13.27
C ALA A 16 -16.90 -4.14 -12.22
N PHE A 17 -17.83 -3.47 -11.51
CA PHE A 17 -18.72 -4.14 -10.57
C PHE A 17 -19.61 -5.19 -11.24
N ILE A 18 -20.25 -4.86 -12.36
CA ILE A 18 -21.10 -5.79 -13.11
C ILE A 18 -20.29 -6.99 -13.61
N CYS A 19 -19.08 -6.78 -14.12
CA CYS A 19 -18.19 -7.85 -14.57
C CYS A 19 -17.81 -8.78 -13.41
N VAL A 20 -17.43 -8.24 -12.25
CA VAL A 20 -17.12 -9.04 -11.05
C VAL A 20 -18.34 -9.81 -10.58
N LEU A 21 -19.51 -9.18 -10.58
CA LEU A 21 -20.76 -9.82 -10.18
C LEU A 21 -21.16 -10.95 -11.13
N ALA A 22 -21.12 -10.70 -12.44
CA ALA A 22 -21.42 -11.71 -13.46
C ALA A 22 -20.45 -12.90 -13.35
N MET A 23 -19.17 -12.62 -13.11
CA MET A 23 -18.16 -13.65 -12.89
C MET A 23 -18.40 -14.43 -11.59
N ALA A 24 -18.76 -13.76 -10.50
CA ALA A 24 -19.09 -14.40 -9.23
C ALA A 24 -20.29 -15.35 -9.38
N VAL A 25 -21.31 -14.93 -10.13
CA VAL A 25 -22.48 -15.78 -10.44
C VAL A 25 -22.08 -16.93 -11.35
N TYR A 26 -21.33 -16.68 -12.43
CA TYR A 26 -20.91 -17.71 -13.38
C TYR A 26 -20.03 -18.79 -12.74
N LEU A 27 -19.09 -18.36 -11.89
CA LEU A 27 -18.17 -19.25 -11.16
C LEU A 27 -18.74 -19.77 -9.84
N GLN A 28 -20.01 -19.47 -9.53
CA GLN A 28 -20.70 -19.92 -8.32
C GLN A 28 -19.92 -19.60 -7.04
N TRP A 29 -19.38 -18.38 -6.95
CA TRP A 29 -18.55 -17.97 -5.83
C TRP A 29 -19.31 -17.99 -4.51
N SER A 30 -18.68 -18.59 -3.52
CA SER A 30 -19.11 -18.57 -2.14
C SER A 30 -18.50 -17.39 -1.36
N ALA A 31 -18.95 -17.19 -0.11
CA ALA A 31 -18.32 -16.24 0.80
C ALA A 31 -16.81 -16.52 0.99
N LYS A 32 -16.41 -17.80 0.96
CA LYS A 32 -15.00 -18.19 0.98
C LYS A 32 -14.24 -17.59 -0.20
N ASP A 33 -14.77 -17.76 -1.41
CA ASP A 33 -14.10 -17.31 -2.64
C ASP A 33 -13.94 -15.80 -2.68
N LEU A 34 -14.95 -15.07 -2.21
CA LEU A 34 -14.86 -13.63 -2.09
C LEU A 34 -13.76 -13.20 -1.10
N LEU A 35 -13.71 -13.81 0.09
CA LEU A 35 -12.75 -13.42 1.11
C LEU A 35 -11.31 -13.73 0.69
N TRP A 36 -11.06 -14.90 0.12
CA TRP A 36 -9.73 -15.27 -0.39
C TRP A 36 -9.33 -14.46 -1.62
N GLY A 37 -10.28 -14.15 -2.51
CA GLY A 37 -10.07 -13.22 -3.62
C GLY A 37 -9.67 -11.83 -3.14
N LEU A 38 -10.38 -11.27 -2.17
CA LEU A 38 -10.05 -9.98 -1.54
C LEU A 38 -8.69 -10.01 -0.87
N TRP A 39 -8.38 -11.09 -0.15
CA TRP A 39 -7.10 -11.26 0.54
C TRP A 39 -5.92 -11.28 -0.46
N ILE A 40 -5.99 -12.09 -1.53
CA ILE A 40 -4.89 -12.19 -2.50
C ILE A 40 -4.78 -10.95 -3.38
N SER A 41 -5.89 -10.30 -3.73
CA SER A 41 -5.89 -9.01 -4.41
C SER A 41 -5.26 -7.92 -3.56
N SER A 42 -5.55 -7.90 -2.25
CA SER A 42 -4.92 -6.96 -1.33
C SER A 42 -3.42 -7.23 -1.26
N LEU A 43 -3.01 -8.49 -1.08
CA LEU A 43 -1.60 -8.87 -1.03
C LEU A 43 -0.85 -8.48 -2.31
N SER A 44 -1.43 -8.73 -3.48
CA SER A 44 -0.79 -8.47 -4.77
C SER A 44 -0.88 -7.01 -5.20
N ILE A 45 -2.09 -6.50 -5.46
CA ILE A 45 -2.31 -5.14 -5.97
C ILE A 45 -2.01 -4.08 -4.91
N GLY A 46 -2.30 -4.37 -3.65
CA GLY A 46 -1.93 -3.49 -2.55
C GLY A 46 -0.42 -3.35 -2.43
N TYR A 47 0.34 -4.45 -2.47
CA TYR A 47 1.79 -4.40 -2.43
C TYR A 47 2.40 -3.72 -3.65
N LEU A 48 1.89 -4.01 -4.86
CA LEU A 48 2.31 -3.29 -6.07
C LEU A 48 2.06 -1.79 -5.97
N THR A 49 0.93 -1.38 -5.40
CA THR A 49 0.60 0.03 -5.17
C THR A 49 1.55 0.67 -4.15
N LEU A 50 1.97 -0.07 -3.11
CA LEU A 50 2.96 0.40 -2.15
C LEU A 50 4.32 0.62 -2.82
N LEU A 51 4.79 -0.37 -3.59
CA LEU A 51 6.03 -0.27 -4.36
C LEU A 51 6.00 0.87 -5.38
N ALA A 52 4.87 1.04 -6.08
CA ALA A 52 4.61 2.17 -6.96
C ALA A 52 4.72 3.51 -6.22
N GLY A 53 4.17 3.61 -5.01
CA GLY A 53 4.31 4.79 -4.16
C GLY A 53 5.77 5.09 -3.83
N PHE A 54 6.52 4.10 -3.33
CA PHE A 54 7.94 4.27 -3.00
C PHE A 54 8.78 4.64 -4.22
N LEU A 55 8.55 3.99 -5.35
CA LEU A 55 9.22 4.29 -6.60
C LEU A 55 8.88 5.71 -7.08
N GLY A 56 7.61 6.09 -7.03
CA GLY A 56 7.17 7.44 -7.36
C GLY A 56 7.85 8.50 -6.51
N HIS A 57 7.90 8.28 -5.20
CA HIS A 57 8.58 9.20 -4.28
C HIS A 57 10.09 9.24 -4.47
N ALA A 58 10.74 8.11 -4.76
CA ALA A 58 12.16 8.07 -5.09
C ALA A 58 12.47 8.81 -6.39
N LEU A 59 11.63 8.68 -7.42
CA LEU A 59 11.80 9.34 -8.72
C LEU A 59 11.57 10.86 -8.65
N HIS A 60 10.64 11.31 -7.80
CA HIS A 60 10.28 12.74 -7.68
C HIS A 60 10.98 13.43 -6.49
N GLY A 61 11.84 12.73 -5.75
CA GLY A 61 12.73 13.31 -4.74
C GLY A 61 12.10 13.63 -3.39
N GLY A 62 10.85 13.23 -3.13
CA GLY A 62 10.14 13.54 -1.89
C GLY A 62 9.62 12.28 -1.21
N LEU A 63 10.44 11.60 -0.40
CA LEU A 63 9.99 10.44 0.37
C LEU A 63 8.99 10.81 1.47
N MET A 64 9.10 12.00 2.06
CA MET A 64 8.21 12.47 3.13
C MET A 64 8.19 14.01 3.21
N ASP A 65 7.87 14.70 2.10
CA ASP A 65 7.45 16.11 2.19
C ASP A 65 6.05 16.13 2.81
N GLY A 66 6.00 15.93 4.13
CA GLY A 66 4.79 16.00 4.92
C GLY A 66 4.24 17.42 4.94
N GLN A 67 2.95 17.55 4.68
CA GLN A 67 2.13 18.70 5.12
C GLN A 67 2.68 20.11 4.84
N SER A 68 3.04 20.43 3.60
CA SER A 68 2.98 21.83 3.16
C SER A 68 1.52 22.19 2.89
N GLY A 69 0.80 22.52 3.97
CA GLY A 69 -0.47 23.25 3.85
C GLY A 69 -0.26 24.58 3.12
N PRO A 70 -1.33 25.18 2.56
CA PRO A 70 -1.23 26.39 1.74
C PRO A 70 -0.72 27.64 2.48
N ASP A 71 -0.48 27.58 3.79
CA ASP A 71 -0.06 28.72 4.64
C ASP A 71 1.42 28.67 5.10
N ALA A 72 2.31 28.00 4.37
CA ALA A 72 3.75 28.04 4.67
C ALA A 72 4.40 29.32 4.10
N GLY A 73 4.20 30.44 4.80
CA GLY A 73 5.05 31.62 4.71
C GLY A 73 6.49 31.28 5.10
N GLU A 74 7.44 31.88 4.39
CA GLU A 74 8.91 31.76 4.51
C GLU A 74 9.50 30.33 4.52
N LYS A 75 10.07 29.95 3.38
CA LYS A 75 10.85 28.72 3.17
C LYS A 75 12.14 28.75 3.99
N GLU A 76 12.06 28.45 5.27
CA GLU A 76 13.20 28.01 6.06
C GLU A 76 13.80 26.77 5.36
N LYS A 77 15.11 26.78 5.05
CA LYS A 77 15.81 25.66 4.41
C LYS A 77 15.89 24.47 5.38
N LYS A 78 14.78 23.79 5.62
CA LYS A 78 14.73 22.59 6.45
C LYS A 78 15.50 21.47 5.75
N ALA A 79 16.27 20.71 6.53
CA ALA A 79 16.98 19.56 6.02
C ALA A 79 16.00 18.62 5.29
N PRO A 80 16.38 18.05 4.13
CA PRO A 80 15.58 17.06 3.45
C PRO A 80 15.20 15.93 4.43
N PRO A 81 13.93 15.50 4.48
CA PRO A 81 13.47 14.53 5.45
C PRO A 81 14.22 13.19 5.38
N GLY A 82 14.76 12.83 4.20
CA GLY A 82 15.48 11.57 3.98
C GLY A 82 16.68 11.32 4.89
N ALA A 83 17.54 12.33 5.11
CA ALA A 83 18.73 12.16 5.96
C ALA A 83 18.37 12.03 7.44
N VAL A 84 17.39 12.80 7.90
CA VAL A 84 16.87 12.71 9.27
C VAL A 84 16.25 11.34 9.52
N LEU A 85 15.46 10.84 8.57
CA LEU A 85 14.87 9.51 8.63
C LEU A 85 15.92 8.41 8.62
N ALA A 86 16.97 8.54 7.79
CA ALA A 86 18.07 7.58 7.77
C ALA A 86 18.75 7.47 9.14
N VAL A 87 18.99 8.60 9.83
CA VAL A 87 19.53 8.58 11.19
C VAL A 87 18.53 7.97 12.18
N PHE A 88 17.26 8.37 12.10
CA PHE A 88 16.22 7.84 12.98
C PHE A 88 16.09 6.31 12.86
N PHE A 89 16.18 5.76 11.65
CA PHE A 89 16.09 4.33 11.40
C PHE A 89 17.31 3.52 11.88
N LEU A 90 18.41 4.16 12.29
CA LEU A 90 19.49 3.46 13.00
C LEU A 90 19.03 2.89 14.34
N LEU A 91 18.06 3.53 15.00
CA LEU A 91 17.54 3.05 16.29
C LEU A 91 16.85 1.67 16.15
N PRO A 92 15.84 1.47 15.30
CA PRO A 92 15.23 0.15 15.12
C PRO A 92 16.21 -0.87 14.52
N ILE A 93 17.10 -0.48 13.60
CA ILE A 93 18.10 -1.41 13.04
C ILE A 93 19.08 -1.87 14.12
N GLY A 94 19.63 -0.95 14.90
CA GLY A 94 20.51 -1.28 16.03
C GLY A 94 19.80 -2.08 17.11
N GLY A 95 18.51 -1.82 17.36
CA GLY A 95 17.70 -2.61 18.28
C GLY A 95 17.47 -4.05 17.84
N ILE A 96 17.22 -4.27 16.54
CA ILE A 96 16.94 -5.60 15.98
C ILE A 96 18.23 -6.39 15.72
N PHE A 97 19.25 -5.76 15.16
CA PHE A 97 20.46 -6.41 14.66
C PHE A 97 21.70 -6.17 15.54
N GLY A 98 21.59 -5.40 16.63
CA GLY A 98 22.72 -5.05 17.48
C GLY A 98 23.82 -4.28 16.72
N LEU A 99 25.08 -4.47 17.12
CA LEU A 99 26.27 -3.94 16.42
C LEU A 99 26.76 -4.88 15.31
N SER A 100 25.84 -5.37 14.47
CA SER A 100 26.18 -6.25 13.36
C SER A 100 26.70 -5.49 12.12
N MET A 101 27.20 -6.24 11.14
CA MET A 101 27.56 -5.71 9.83
C MET A 101 26.39 -5.02 9.10
N VAL A 102 25.15 -5.43 9.35
CA VAL A 102 23.95 -4.79 8.78
C VAL A 102 23.79 -3.38 9.34
N THR A 103 23.92 -3.24 10.66
CA THR A 103 23.85 -1.94 11.35
C THR A 103 24.96 -1.01 10.89
N LEU A 104 26.19 -1.52 10.76
CA LEU A 104 27.33 -0.75 10.26
C LEU A 104 27.11 -0.31 8.81
N ALA A 105 26.67 -1.22 7.94
CA ALA A 105 26.39 -0.90 6.53
C ALA A 105 25.32 0.19 6.40
N PHE A 106 24.24 0.10 7.19
CA PHE A 106 23.21 1.12 7.19
C PHE A 106 23.71 2.46 7.78
N ALA A 107 24.56 2.44 8.80
CA ALA A 107 25.19 3.64 9.34
C ALA A 107 26.04 4.37 8.29
N VAL A 108 26.82 3.62 7.49
CA VAL A 108 27.56 4.19 6.36
C VAL A 108 26.62 4.84 5.35
N LEU A 109 25.51 4.17 4.99
CA LEU A 109 24.50 4.73 4.11
C LEU A 109 23.87 6.02 4.67
N ALA A 110 23.58 6.07 5.97
CA ALA A 110 23.07 7.26 6.64
C ALA A 110 24.09 8.42 6.60
N VAL A 111 25.38 8.13 6.84
CA VAL A 111 26.46 9.13 6.72
C VAL A 111 26.55 9.68 5.30
N ILE A 112 26.48 8.81 4.28
CA ILE A 112 26.47 9.24 2.86
C ILE A 112 25.27 10.16 2.58
N SER A 113 24.08 9.82 3.09
CA SER A 113 22.88 10.65 2.94
C SER A 113 23.01 12.02 3.60
N ILE A 114 23.62 12.09 4.80
CA ILE A 114 23.94 13.36 5.48
C ILE A 114 24.95 14.17 4.67
N ALA A 115 26.03 13.55 4.19
CA ALA A 115 27.04 14.22 3.39
C ALA A 115 26.44 14.79 2.09
N ALA A 116 25.61 14.03 1.40
CA ALA A 116 24.88 14.48 0.21
C ALA A 116 23.92 15.65 0.52
N THR A 117 23.27 15.63 1.69
CA THR A 117 22.43 16.73 2.17
C THR A 117 23.23 18.00 2.41
N ILE A 118 24.35 17.90 3.13
CA ILE A 118 25.24 19.05 3.41
C ILE A 118 25.74 19.62 2.09
N PHE A 119 26.22 18.75 1.19
CA PHE A 119 26.69 19.13 -0.15
C PHE A 119 25.64 19.93 -0.92
N ARG A 120 24.38 19.52 -0.87
CA ARG A 120 23.27 20.26 -1.49
C ARG A 120 23.01 21.61 -0.83
N LEU A 121 23.03 21.67 0.51
CA LEU A 121 22.73 22.89 1.27
C LEU A 121 23.77 24.00 1.04
N ILE A 122 25.04 23.63 0.84
CA ILE A 122 26.13 24.58 0.56
C ILE A 122 26.22 25.02 -0.90
N GLY A 123 25.24 24.68 -1.73
CA GLY A 123 25.23 25.06 -3.16
C GLY A 123 26.12 24.19 -4.04
N GLY A 124 26.49 22.99 -3.58
CA GLY A 124 27.38 22.08 -4.30
C GLY A 124 26.88 21.72 -5.70
N THR A 125 25.57 21.59 -5.92
CA THR A 125 25.01 21.33 -7.25
C THR A 125 25.35 22.46 -8.24
N GLU A 126 25.18 23.72 -7.82
CA GLU A 126 25.49 24.90 -8.64
C GLU A 126 27.00 25.01 -8.91
N SER A 127 27.83 24.55 -7.97
CA SER A 127 29.29 24.53 -8.10
C SER A 127 29.81 23.45 -9.06
N ILE A 128 29.12 22.32 -9.25
CA ILE A 128 29.63 21.19 -10.05
C ILE A 128 29.45 21.43 -11.56
N THR A 129 28.39 22.10 -11.99
CA THR A 129 28.17 22.28 -13.43
C THR A 129 27.51 23.59 -13.80
N ASN A 130 28.15 24.32 -14.71
CA ASN A 130 27.53 25.45 -15.42
C ASN A 130 26.69 24.95 -16.63
N ASN A 131 26.67 23.64 -16.89
CA ASN A 131 25.93 23.04 -18.00
C ASN A 131 24.48 22.79 -17.58
N ARG A 132 23.58 23.65 -18.06
CA ARG A 132 22.13 23.61 -17.80
C ARG A 132 21.46 22.26 -18.12
N ARG A 133 22.06 21.41 -18.98
CA ARG A 133 21.55 20.07 -19.32
C ARG A 133 21.91 18.99 -18.31
N LEU A 134 23.03 19.12 -17.59
CA LEU A 134 23.49 18.12 -16.61
C LEU A 134 22.90 18.35 -15.21
N HIS A 135 22.45 19.58 -14.95
CA HIS A 135 21.85 19.97 -13.67
C HIS A 135 20.72 19.05 -13.19
N PRO A 136 19.73 18.66 -14.02
CA PRO A 136 18.62 17.81 -13.55
C PRO A 136 19.07 16.40 -13.15
N LEU A 137 20.08 15.86 -13.83
CA LEU A 137 20.59 14.51 -13.55
C LEU A 137 21.41 14.50 -12.24
N ILE A 138 22.23 15.53 -12.02
CA ILE A 138 22.99 15.67 -10.76
C ILE A 138 22.04 15.86 -9.59
N ASP A 139 21.03 16.73 -9.73
CA ASP A 139 19.99 16.90 -8.71
C ASP A 139 19.26 15.59 -8.41
N PHE A 140 18.90 14.83 -9.44
CA PHE A 140 18.28 13.52 -9.29
C PHE A 140 19.18 12.55 -8.50
N LEU A 141 20.47 12.45 -8.85
CA LEU A 141 21.41 11.56 -8.16
C LEU A 141 21.63 11.97 -6.70
N ILE A 142 21.74 13.26 -6.41
CA ILE A 142 21.86 13.77 -5.04
C ILE A 142 20.58 13.45 -4.25
N ASN A 143 19.40 13.70 -4.83
CA ASN A 143 18.12 13.35 -4.21
C ASN A 143 18.02 11.85 -3.93
N LEU A 144 18.46 11.02 -4.88
CA LEU A 144 18.49 9.57 -4.71
C LEU A 144 19.39 9.20 -3.53
N LEU A 145 20.63 9.70 -3.48
CA LEU A 145 21.56 9.41 -2.37
C LEU A 145 21.02 9.83 -1.00
N ILE A 146 20.39 11.00 -0.92
CA ILE A 146 19.77 11.50 0.32
C ILE A 146 18.65 10.56 0.78
N ASN A 147 17.81 10.12 -0.14
CA ASN A 147 16.59 9.36 0.17
C ASN A 147 16.81 7.85 0.21
N PHE A 148 17.90 7.33 -0.37
CA PHE A 148 18.12 5.90 -0.57
C PHE A 148 18.11 5.07 0.73
N PRO A 149 18.79 5.45 1.82
CA PRO A 149 18.81 4.63 3.03
C PRO A 149 17.42 4.53 3.67
N ALA A 150 16.72 5.68 3.77
CA ALA A 150 15.35 5.73 4.25
C ALA A 150 14.41 4.92 3.33
N GLY A 151 14.55 5.05 2.01
CA GLY A 151 13.75 4.32 1.03
C GLY A 151 13.88 2.80 1.16
N ILE A 152 15.11 2.28 1.26
CA ILE A 152 15.34 0.84 1.45
C ILE A 152 14.75 0.37 2.78
N PHE A 153 14.99 1.10 3.86
CA PHE A 153 14.42 0.75 5.15
C PHE A 153 12.90 0.68 5.07
N MET A 154 12.26 1.69 4.47
CA MET A 154 10.81 1.75 4.35
C MET A 154 10.25 0.61 3.50
N ILE A 155 10.90 0.28 2.38
CA ILE A 155 10.51 -0.88 1.57
C ILE A 155 10.61 -2.16 2.42
N ALA A 156 11.75 -2.43 3.04
CA ALA A 156 11.95 -3.65 3.84
C ALA A 156 10.96 -3.74 5.02
N PHE A 157 10.81 -2.64 5.77
CA PHE A 157 9.87 -2.53 6.88
C PHE A 157 8.45 -2.82 6.42
N PHE A 158 7.97 -2.15 5.38
CA PHE A 158 6.63 -2.35 4.88
C PHE A 158 6.43 -3.73 4.25
N THR A 159 7.42 -4.32 3.60
CA THR A 159 7.32 -5.70 3.09
C THR A 159 7.13 -6.69 4.23
N ILE A 160 7.96 -6.62 5.28
CA ILE A 160 7.86 -7.50 6.45
C ILE A 160 6.55 -7.26 7.17
N HIS A 161 6.20 -6.01 7.43
CA HIS A 161 4.98 -5.63 8.14
C HIS A 161 3.73 -6.05 7.35
N PHE A 162 3.58 -5.60 6.10
CA PHE A 162 2.45 -5.91 5.23
C PHE A 162 2.31 -7.41 4.99
N GLY A 163 3.43 -8.11 4.71
CA GLY A 163 3.47 -9.55 4.55
C GLY A 163 3.10 -10.29 5.83
N GLY A 164 3.62 -9.86 6.98
CA GLY A 164 3.30 -10.41 8.29
C GLY A 164 1.83 -10.25 8.66
N PHE A 165 1.22 -9.10 8.34
CA PHE A 165 -0.23 -8.93 8.49
C PHE A 165 -1.01 -9.90 7.60
N HIS A 166 -0.63 -10.06 6.33
CA HIS A 166 -1.30 -11.02 5.43
C HIS A 166 -1.10 -12.46 5.87
N PHE A 167 0.06 -12.78 6.46
CA PHE A 167 0.36 -14.07 7.06
C PHE A 167 -0.61 -14.40 8.18
N VAL A 168 -0.67 -13.56 9.23
CA VAL A 168 -1.60 -13.77 10.36
C VAL A 168 -3.04 -13.81 9.87
N HIS A 169 -3.38 -12.92 8.95
CA HIS A 169 -4.72 -12.81 8.40
C HIS A 169 -5.14 -14.04 7.59
N GLY A 170 -4.25 -14.59 6.76
CA GLY A 170 -4.50 -15.83 6.02
C GLY A 170 -4.74 -17.03 6.95
N ILE A 171 -4.06 -17.05 8.10
CA ILE A 171 -4.28 -18.06 9.14
C ILE A 171 -5.69 -17.98 9.73
N PHE A 172 -6.12 -16.79 10.16
CA PHE A 172 -7.50 -16.61 10.63
C PHE A 172 -8.52 -16.94 9.55
N LEU A 173 -8.25 -16.50 8.32
CA LEU A 173 -9.17 -16.73 7.21
C LEU A 173 -9.31 -18.23 6.91
N ASN A 174 -8.24 -19.01 6.93
CA ASN A 174 -8.32 -20.46 6.78
C ASN A 174 -9.01 -21.15 7.97
N GLY A 175 -8.93 -20.57 9.17
CA GLY A 175 -9.68 -21.07 10.32
C GLY A 175 -11.20 -20.94 10.17
N PHE A 176 -11.68 -19.82 9.62
CA PHE A 176 -13.13 -19.56 9.44
C PHE A 176 -13.68 -20.03 8.10
N PHE A 177 -12.87 -19.94 7.04
CA PHE A 177 -13.22 -20.23 5.65
C PHE A 177 -12.08 -21.05 5.03
N PRO A 178 -11.97 -22.36 5.34
CA PRO A 178 -10.85 -23.20 4.95
C PRO A 178 -10.62 -23.22 3.43
N LEU A 179 -9.46 -22.71 3.01
CA LEU A 179 -8.95 -22.87 1.65
C LEU A 179 -8.24 -24.22 1.50
N LEU A 180 -7.53 -24.62 2.55
CA LEU A 180 -6.92 -25.93 2.72
C LEU A 180 -7.65 -26.68 3.83
N ASP A 181 -7.85 -27.98 3.65
CA ASP A 181 -8.40 -28.90 4.67
C ASP A 181 -7.35 -29.21 5.76
N ASP A 182 -6.63 -28.18 6.20
CA ASP A 182 -5.58 -28.26 7.20
C ASP A 182 -5.75 -27.12 8.22
N GLN A 183 -5.80 -27.47 9.50
CA GLN A 183 -6.05 -26.51 10.59
C GLN A 183 -4.77 -25.76 10.95
N PRO A 184 -4.75 -24.42 10.88
CA PRO A 184 -3.52 -23.67 11.11
C PRO A 184 -3.13 -23.58 12.60
N PHE A 185 -4.10 -23.76 13.51
CA PHE A 185 -3.88 -23.67 14.95
C PHE A 185 -3.15 -24.90 15.47
N GLY A 186 -2.08 -24.69 16.26
CA GLY A 186 -1.25 -25.76 16.82
C GLY A 186 -0.04 -26.16 15.96
N LYS A 187 0.17 -25.53 14.80
CA LYS A 187 1.37 -25.72 13.97
C LYS A 187 2.58 -24.94 14.47
N THR A 188 3.78 -25.43 14.17
CA THR A 188 5.03 -24.70 14.41
C THR A 188 5.17 -23.53 13.43
N PRO A 189 5.95 -22.47 13.75
CA PRO A 189 6.14 -21.33 12.85
C PRO A 189 6.59 -21.72 11.43
N ALA A 190 7.45 -22.74 11.31
CA ALA A 190 7.91 -23.24 10.01
C ALA A 190 6.77 -23.90 9.20
N GLN A 191 5.94 -24.71 9.85
CA GLN A 191 4.78 -25.33 9.20
C GLN A 191 3.76 -24.26 8.78
N THR A 192 3.52 -23.26 9.64
CA THR A 192 2.63 -22.14 9.32
C THR A 192 3.14 -21.32 8.13
N ALA A 193 4.45 -21.14 8.00
CA ALA A 193 5.06 -20.47 6.85
C ALA A 193 4.86 -21.25 5.54
N VAL A 194 4.98 -22.57 5.57
CA VAL A 194 4.65 -23.45 4.41
C VAL A 194 3.17 -23.29 4.04
N LEU A 195 2.29 -23.38 5.03
CA LEU A 195 0.85 -23.23 4.83
C LEU A 195 0.49 -21.88 4.20
N PHE A 196 1.12 -20.79 4.64
CA PHE A 196 0.96 -19.46 4.05
C PHE A 196 1.43 -19.41 2.59
N SER A 197 2.55 -20.06 2.26
CA SER A 197 3.00 -20.18 0.86
C SER A 197 1.95 -20.89 0.00
N ASP A 198 1.33 -21.94 0.53
CA ASP A 198 0.31 -22.70 -0.19
C ASP A 198 -0.99 -21.90 -0.33
N PHE A 199 -1.38 -21.10 0.67
CA PHE A 199 -2.47 -20.12 0.52
C PHE A 199 -2.23 -19.17 -0.65
N ILE A 200 -1.02 -18.61 -0.76
CA ILE A 200 -0.66 -17.71 -1.86
C ILE A 200 -0.78 -18.44 -3.20
N LYS A 201 -0.16 -19.61 -3.35
CA LYS A 201 -0.16 -20.37 -4.61
C LYS A 201 -1.58 -20.71 -5.06
N ILE A 202 -2.39 -21.24 -4.15
CA ILE A 202 -3.78 -21.64 -4.46
C ILE A 202 -4.60 -20.40 -4.77
N SER A 203 -4.48 -19.34 -3.98
CA SER A 203 -5.25 -18.12 -4.19
C SER A 203 -4.91 -17.43 -5.50
N LEU A 204 -3.62 -17.39 -5.87
CA LEU A 204 -3.20 -16.87 -7.18
C LEU A 204 -3.78 -17.70 -8.33
N LYS A 205 -3.75 -19.04 -8.20
CA LYS A 205 -4.26 -19.94 -9.25
C LYS A 205 -5.79 -19.86 -9.39
N THR A 206 -6.51 -19.79 -8.27
CA THR A 206 -7.98 -19.86 -8.24
C THR A 206 -8.62 -18.49 -8.45
N TYR A 207 -8.04 -17.43 -7.89
CA TYR A 207 -8.66 -16.10 -7.83
C TYR A 207 -7.97 -15.05 -8.72
N TRP A 208 -7.16 -15.45 -9.71
CA TRP A 208 -6.56 -14.52 -10.68
C TRP A 208 -7.58 -13.60 -11.38
N PRO A 209 -8.82 -14.01 -11.73
CA PRO A 209 -9.74 -13.09 -12.38
C PRO A 209 -10.12 -11.92 -11.46
N PHE A 210 -10.23 -12.18 -10.16
CA PHE A 210 -10.48 -11.17 -9.15
C PHE A 210 -9.29 -10.22 -8.98
N ILE A 211 -8.07 -10.73 -9.09
CA ILE A 211 -6.83 -9.91 -9.09
C ILE A 211 -6.83 -8.96 -10.27
N ILE A 212 -7.17 -9.42 -11.48
CA ILE A 212 -7.23 -8.56 -12.67
C ILE A 212 -8.32 -7.49 -12.52
N ALA A 213 -9.51 -7.86 -12.06
CA ALA A 213 -10.58 -6.89 -11.83
C ALA A 213 -10.18 -5.85 -10.75
N SER A 214 -9.48 -6.30 -9.71
CA SER A 214 -8.94 -5.43 -8.65
C SER A 214 -7.83 -4.52 -9.19
N ALA A 215 -6.97 -5.01 -10.07
CA ALA A 215 -5.93 -4.24 -10.74
C ALA A 215 -6.53 -3.15 -11.62
N ALA A 216 -7.53 -3.49 -12.44
CA ALA A 216 -8.22 -2.56 -13.33
C ALA A 216 -8.92 -1.44 -12.54
N SER A 217 -9.65 -1.80 -11.48
CA SER A 217 -10.32 -0.81 -10.60
C SER A 217 -9.33 0.05 -9.80
N SER A 218 -8.14 -0.46 -9.50
CA SER A 218 -7.10 0.26 -8.73
C SER A 218 -6.06 0.96 -9.60
N PHE A 219 -6.20 0.91 -10.93
CA PHE A 219 -5.18 1.39 -11.86
C PHE A 219 -4.87 2.89 -11.67
N ASP A 220 -5.90 3.72 -11.51
CA ASP A 220 -5.75 5.15 -11.21
C ASP A 220 -4.99 5.38 -9.91
N ALA A 221 -5.28 4.59 -8.87
CA ALA A 221 -4.63 4.73 -7.58
C ALA A 221 -3.14 4.38 -7.68
N MET A 222 -2.80 3.36 -8.46
CA MET A 222 -1.42 2.95 -8.72
C MET A 222 -0.65 3.99 -9.55
N ILE A 223 -1.26 4.58 -10.58
CA ILE A 223 -0.67 5.69 -11.34
C ILE A 223 -0.46 6.91 -10.44
N ASN A 224 -1.45 7.27 -9.62
CA ASN A 224 -1.33 8.41 -8.72
C ASN A 224 -0.27 8.18 -7.64
N ALA A 225 -0.09 6.93 -7.19
CA ALA A 225 1.00 6.54 -6.30
C ALA A 225 2.36 6.71 -7.00
N LEU A 226 2.51 6.26 -8.25
CA LEU A 226 3.73 6.48 -9.06
C LEU A 226 4.04 7.96 -9.29
N LYS A 227 3.01 8.82 -9.35
CA LYS A 227 3.17 10.27 -9.46
C LYS A 227 3.52 10.96 -8.14
N GLY A 228 3.63 10.21 -7.03
CA GLY A 228 3.93 10.77 -5.70
C GLY A 228 2.82 11.65 -5.12
N GLN A 229 1.59 11.56 -5.63
CA GLN A 229 0.49 12.46 -5.25
C GLN A 229 -0.28 12.00 -3.99
N ARG A 230 0.22 11.00 -3.26
CA ARG A 230 -0.51 10.39 -2.13
C ARG A 230 0.03 10.89 -0.79
N HIS A 231 -0.69 11.84 -0.19
CA HIS A 231 -0.26 12.57 1.01
C HIS A 231 -0.35 11.76 2.32
N ASP A 232 -1.18 10.72 2.37
CA ASP A 232 -1.51 9.94 3.59
C ASP A 232 -1.05 8.47 3.52
N PHE A 233 0.07 8.20 2.84
CA PHE A 233 0.54 6.84 2.54
C PHE A 233 0.76 5.96 3.78
N MET A 234 1.13 6.55 4.92
CA MET A 234 1.46 5.80 6.13
C MET A 234 0.23 5.25 6.85
N PHE A 235 -0.86 6.02 7.00
CA PHE A 235 -2.00 5.63 7.85
C PHE A 235 -3.15 4.97 7.10
N GLU A 236 -3.26 5.22 5.80
CA GLU A 236 -4.32 4.65 4.98
C GLU A 236 -4.29 3.11 4.94
N PRO A 237 -3.13 2.43 4.84
CA PRO A 237 -3.05 0.98 4.94
C PRO A 237 -3.64 0.44 6.25
N TYR A 238 -3.34 1.05 7.39
CA TYR A 238 -3.86 0.61 8.69
C TYR A 238 -5.39 0.71 8.77
N LYS A 239 -5.97 1.83 8.30
CA LYS A 239 -7.43 1.98 8.24
C LYS A 239 -8.07 0.90 7.37
N ASN A 240 -7.43 0.57 6.24
CA ASN A 240 -7.90 -0.49 5.35
C ASN A 240 -7.78 -1.88 5.99
N VAL A 241 -6.68 -2.18 6.68
CA VAL A 241 -6.49 -3.45 7.40
C VAL A 241 -7.56 -3.62 8.49
N VAL A 242 -7.81 -2.59 9.30
CA VAL A 242 -8.87 -2.63 10.33
C VAL A 242 -10.23 -2.87 9.70
N LYS A 243 -10.54 -2.18 8.60
CA LYS A 243 -11.79 -2.39 7.84
C LYS A 243 -11.90 -3.84 7.37
N MET A 244 -10.84 -4.42 6.81
CA MET A 244 -10.83 -5.79 6.32
C MET A 244 -11.05 -6.81 7.45
N HIS A 245 -10.38 -6.65 8.59
CA HIS A 245 -10.56 -7.53 9.76
C HIS A 245 -11.99 -7.46 10.28
N LEU A 246 -12.55 -6.25 10.41
CA LEU A 246 -13.93 -6.07 10.84
C LEU A 246 -14.91 -6.73 9.87
N MET A 247 -14.69 -6.61 8.56
CA MET A 247 -15.53 -7.29 7.55
C MET A 247 -15.47 -8.81 7.68
N ILE A 248 -14.31 -9.39 7.96
CA ILE A 248 -14.19 -10.85 8.14
C ILE A 248 -14.92 -11.33 9.37
N PHE A 249 -14.81 -10.62 10.49
CA PHE A 249 -15.61 -10.95 11.67
C PHE A 249 -17.11 -10.85 11.37
N ILE A 250 -17.55 -9.79 10.69
CA ILE A 250 -18.96 -9.63 10.28
C ILE A 250 -19.40 -10.81 9.40
N ILE A 251 -18.61 -11.19 8.40
CA ILE A 251 -18.96 -12.28 7.48
C ILE A 251 -18.89 -13.65 8.18
N ALA A 252 -17.91 -13.87 9.06
CA ALA A 252 -17.79 -15.10 9.85
C ALA A 252 -18.98 -15.28 10.79
N PHE A 253 -19.35 -14.26 11.57
CA PHE A 253 -20.50 -14.33 12.47
C PHE A 253 -21.83 -14.41 11.73
N ALA A 254 -21.99 -13.67 10.63
CA ALA A 254 -23.20 -13.77 9.81
C ALA A 254 -23.30 -15.13 9.11
N GLY A 255 -22.16 -15.72 8.75
CA GLY A 255 -22.08 -17.10 8.29
C GLY A 255 -22.51 -18.09 9.38
N ALA A 256 -21.98 -17.96 10.60
CA ALA A 256 -22.41 -18.79 11.73
C ALA A 256 -23.92 -18.68 12.02
N ALA A 257 -24.54 -17.55 11.68
CA ALA A 257 -25.99 -17.32 11.78
C ALA A 257 -26.81 -17.83 10.56
N GLY A 258 -26.18 -18.48 9.58
CA GLY A 258 -26.85 -19.00 8.38
C GLY A 258 -27.15 -17.98 7.28
N LEU A 259 -26.63 -16.74 7.38
CA LEU A 259 -26.88 -15.64 6.43
C LEU A 259 -25.91 -15.60 5.23
N HIS A 260 -25.27 -16.73 4.91
CA HIS A 260 -24.15 -16.80 3.97
C HIS A 260 -24.41 -16.15 2.60
N GLN A 261 -25.61 -16.35 2.03
CA GLN A 261 -25.92 -15.87 0.68
C GLN A 261 -26.21 -14.37 0.62
N TYR A 262 -26.93 -13.81 1.60
CA TYR A 262 -27.30 -12.38 1.60
C TYR A 262 -26.11 -11.48 1.92
N VAL A 263 -25.24 -11.93 2.83
CA VAL A 263 -24.06 -11.17 3.27
C VAL A 263 -23.03 -11.06 2.15
N LEU A 264 -22.90 -12.08 1.30
CA LEU A 264 -22.00 -12.08 0.15
C LEU A 264 -22.31 -10.91 -0.80
N TYR A 265 -23.57 -10.77 -1.23
CA TYR A 265 -23.97 -9.72 -2.17
C TYR A 265 -23.90 -8.33 -1.54
N ALA A 266 -24.27 -8.19 -0.26
CA ALA A 266 -24.10 -6.95 0.47
C ALA A 266 -22.62 -6.54 0.59
N ALA A 267 -21.72 -7.50 0.86
CA ALA A 267 -20.28 -7.26 0.93
C ALA A 267 -19.70 -6.87 -0.42
N LEU A 268 -20.06 -7.57 -1.51
CA LEU A 268 -19.67 -7.21 -2.88
C LEU A 268 -20.13 -5.79 -3.23
N PHE A 269 -21.38 -5.46 -2.95
CA PHE A 269 -21.92 -4.12 -3.18
C PHE A 269 -21.16 -3.06 -2.38
N LEU A 270 -20.99 -3.24 -1.07
CA LEU A 270 -20.29 -2.27 -0.23
C LEU A 270 -18.80 -2.12 -0.57
N TYR A 271 -18.17 -3.16 -1.12
CA TYR A 271 -16.75 -3.14 -1.46
C TYR A 271 -16.48 -2.52 -2.84
N PHE A 272 -17.22 -2.95 -3.87
CA PHE A 272 -16.97 -2.56 -5.25
C PHE A 272 -17.84 -1.40 -5.73
N PHE A 273 -19.06 -1.25 -5.18
CA PHE A 273 -19.91 -0.15 -5.58
C PHE A 273 -19.41 1.15 -4.94
N PRO A 274 -19.31 2.26 -5.71
CA PRO A 274 -18.74 3.52 -5.23
C PRO A 274 -19.72 4.31 -4.32
N VAL A 275 -20.31 3.66 -3.30
CA VAL A 275 -21.31 4.25 -2.39
C VAL A 275 -20.80 5.54 -1.74
N ARG A 276 -19.57 5.54 -1.22
CA ARG A 276 -18.97 6.73 -0.58
C ARG A 276 -18.82 7.91 -1.53
N LYS A 277 -18.42 7.63 -2.77
CA LYS A 277 -18.26 8.60 -3.85
C LYS A 277 -19.62 9.24 -4.20
N ILE A 278 -20.67 8.43 -4.29
CA ILE A 278 -22.04 8.90 -4.55
C ILE A 278 -22.56 9.77 -3.39
N ILE A 279 -22.43 9.30 -2.14
CA ILE A 279 -22.87 10.07 -0.96
C ILE A 279 -22.14 11.41 -0.87
N LYS A 280 -20.84 11.44 -1.14
CA LYS A 280 -20.05 12.68 -1.14
C LYS A 280 -20.55 13.67 -2.21
N ASN A 281 -20.88 13.18 -3.40
CA ASN A 281 -21.47 14.01 -4.45
C ASN A 281 -22.84 14.54 -4.04
N LEU A 282 -23.72 13.70 -3.49
CA LEU A 282 -25.05 14.13 -3.05
C LEU A 282 -24.96 15.26 -2.00
N ARG A 283 -24.07 15.10 -1.01
CA ARG A 283 -23.80 16.14 0.00
C ARG A 283 -23.21 17.42 -0.60
N ALA A 284 -22.39 17.31 -1.64
CA ALA A 284 -21.80 18.46 -2.31
C ALA A 284 -22.79 19.20 -3.24
N SER A 285 -23.85 18.53 -3.69
CA SER A 285 -24.89 19.09 -4.57
C SER A 285 -26.10 19.62 -3.82
N THR A 286 -26.18 19.45 -2.49
CA THR A 286 -27.27 20.04 -1.69
C THR A 286 -26.88 21.49 -1.37
N PRO A 287 -27.64 22.52 -1.82
CA PRO A 287 -27.43 23.88 -1.35
C PRO A 287 -27.71 23.93 0.15
N GLY A 288 -26.79 24.51 0.92
CA GLY A 288 -27.04 24.86 2.32
C GLY A 288 -27.98 26.04 2.44
#